data_AF-A0A6J4XTU5-F1
#
_entry.id   AF-A0A6J4XTU5-F1
#
_cell.length_a   1.000
_cell.length_b   1.000
_cell.length_c   1.000
_cell.angle_alpha   90.00
_cell.angle_beta   90.00
_cell.angle_gamma   90.00
#
_symmetry.space_group_name_H-M   'P 1'
#
loop_
_entity.id
_entity.type
_entity.pdbx_description
1 polymer ?
#
loop_
_entity_poly.entity_id
_entity_poly.type
_entity_poly.pdbx_seq_one_letter_code
_entity_poly.pdbx_strand_id
1 'polypeptide(L)'
;MTRLQSKDILNITSQLKAYDDELMLKTGHNLRQIACHATQLTIEAVQGIISRIRVGVVPIQWGLGKIDGFCEAVTAILKHIGFDPFVTVNTDIAGLAEAYASEADVIFLADDNDFIALNAETRQSVHNSAATGKGFTAGLDLMARGLAEQKVLILGCGAVGQSAITASLSFGAQVTVYDINSEKCRMYRNSFARADSDRITLATDIHAALSGHTLVVDATNAAGFISTEDLSPQTLIAAPGIPLGLSRDAGNMNADRLLHDPLQIGVATMGMEIVKQLVRN
;
A
#
# COMPACT_ATOMS: atom_id res chain seq x y z
N MET A 1 5.74 10.87 -10.36
CA MET A 1 4.74 10.95 -9.29
C MET A 1 3.38 11.00 -9.95
N THR A 2 2.45 10.13 -9.54
CA THR A 2 1.08 10.12 -10.07
C THR A 2 0.13 10.49 -8.96
N ARG A 3 -0.68 11.53 -9.19
CA ARG A 3 -1.70 12.01 -8.26
C ARG A 3 -3.03 11.34 -8.62
N LEU A 4 -3.78 10.90 -7.61
CA LEU A 4 -5.12 10.37 -7.79
C LEU A 4 -6.05 11.43 -8.39
N GLN A 5 -7.05 10.98 -9.12
CA GLN A 5 -8.16 11.77 -9.62
C GLN A 5 -9.43 11.39 -8.85
N SER A 6 -10.41 12.30 -8.77
CA SER A 6 -11.68 12.02 -8.07
C SER A 6 -12.39 10.77 -8.58
N LYS A 7 -12.24 10.46 -9.88
CA LYS A 7 -12.79 9.25 -10.49
C LYS A 7 -12.20 7.95 -9.92
N ASP A 8 -10.95 8.00 -9.45
CA ASP A 8 -10.25 6.84 -8.90
C ASP A 8 -10.81 6.49 -7.51
N ILE A 9 -11.44 7.44 -6.81
CA ILE A 9 -11.88 7.29 -5.41
C ILE A 9 -13.40 7.36 -5.21
N LEU A 10 -14.15 7.75 -6.24
CA LEU A 10 -15.59 8.06 -6.17
C LEU A 10 -16.44 6.97 -5.48
N ASN A 11 -16.10 5.70 -5.70
CA ASN A 11 -16.91 4.56 -5.26
C ASN A 11 -16.36 3.85 -4.02
N ILE A 12 -15.23 4.29 -3.46
CA ILE A 12 -14.59 3.58 -2.35
C ILE A 12 -15.57 3.41 -1.19
N THR A 13 -16.17 4.50 -0.71
CA THR A 13 -17.05 4.51 0.46
C THR A 13 -18.22 3.53 0.35
N SER A 14 -18.82 3.38 -0.82
CA SER A 14 -19.97 2.47 -1.04
C SER A 14 -19.56 1.02 -1.33
N GLN A 15 -18.29 0.77 -1.66
CA GLN A 15 -17.81 -0.54 -2.10
C GLN A 15 -16.93 -1.27 -1.07
N LEU A 16 -16.59 -0.68 0.07
CA LEU A 16 -15.68 -1.30 1.06
C LEU A 16 -16.09 -2.72 1.48
N LYS A 17 -17.39 -2.98 1.65
CA LYS A 17 -17.87 -4.34 1.97
C LYS A 17 -17.68 -5.32 0.80
N ALA A 18 -18.02 -4.91 -0.42
CA ALA A 18 -17.83 -5.73 -1.62
C ALA A 18 -16.34 -5.99 -1.87
N TYR A 19 -15.50 -5.00 -1.57
CA TYR A 19 -14.06 -5.12 -1.64
C TYR A 19 -13.51 -6.11 -0.60
N ASP A 20 -14.02 -6.11 0.63
CA ASP A 20 -13.69 -7.16 1.60
C ASP A 20 -14.09 -8.55 1.10
N ASP A 21 -15.26 -8.71 0.48
CA ASP A 21 -15.68 -10.00 -0.10
C ASP A 21 -14.71 -10.46 -1.21
N GLU A 22 -14.26 -9.53 -2.06
CA GLU A 22 -13.24 -9.78 -3.08
C GLU A 22 -11.88 -10.17 -2.47
N LEU A 23 -11.43 -9.44 -1.45
CA LEU A 23 -10.19 -9.74 -0.74
C LEU A 23 -10.25 -11.11 -0.05
N MET A 24 -11.39 -11.47 0.54
CA MET A 24 -11.61 -12.79 1.15
C MET A 24 -11.49 -13.90 0.11
N LEU A 25 -12.01 -13.71 -1.10
CA LEU A 25 -11.88 -14.69 -2.19
C LEU A 25 -10.43 -14.85 -2.65
N LYS A 26 -9.68 -13.74 -2.78
CA LYS A 26 -8.31 -13.74 -3.31
C LYS A 26 -7.25 -14.16 -2.30
N THR A 27 -7.41 -13.73 -1.04
CA THR A 27 -6.38 -13.80 0.00
C THR A 27 -6.80 -14.63 1.21
N GLY A 28 -8.09 -14.95 1.34
CA GLY A 28 -8.67 -15.53 2.56
C GLY A 28 -8.83 -14.53 3.71
N HIS A 29 -8.56 -13.24 3.48
CA HIS A 29 -8.50 -12.19 4.49
C HIS A 29 -9.22 -10.92 4.03
N ASN A 30 -9.82 -10.18 4.97
CA ASN A 30 -10.39 -8.87 4.71
C ASN A 30 -9.33 -7.76 4.81
N LEU A 31 -9.72 -6.52 4.50
CA LEU A 31 -8.80 -5.37 4.47
C LEU A 31 -8.06 -5.16 5.80
N ARG A 32 -8.77 -5.27 6.92
CA ARG A 32 -8.18 -5.13 8.26
C ARG A 32 -7.14 -6.22 8.53
N GLN A 33 -7.47 -7.46 8.18
CA GLN A 33 -6.58 -8.60 8.38
C GLN A 33 -5.32 -8.51 7.51
N ILE A 34 -5.44 -8.07 6.26
CA ILE A 34 -4.28 -7.80 5.39
C ILE A 34 -3.39 -6.73 6.02
N ALA A 35 -3.95 -5.63 6.50
CA ALA A 35 -3.17 -4.57 7.16
C ALA A 35 -2.51 -5.03 8.47
N CYS A 36 -3.17 -5.91 9.24
CA CYS A 36 -2.57 -6.55 10.42
C CYS A 36 -1.41 -7.47 10.04
N HIS A 37 -1.59 -8.30 9.00
CA HIS A 37 -0.54 -9.18 8.47
C HIS A 37 0.67 -8.39 8.00
N ALA A 38 0.44 -7.31 7.23
CA ALA A 38 1.47 -6.39 6.79
C ALA A 38 2.31 -5.89 7.97
N THR A 39 1.66 -5.50 9.05
CA THR A 39 2.32 -4.93 10.24
C THR A 39 2.84 -5.97 11.23
N GLN A 40 2.62 -7.26 11.00
CA GLN A 40 2.90 -8.37 11.91
C GLN A 40 2.17 -8.23 13.26
N LEU A 41 0.98 -7.65 13.23
CA LEU A 41 0.09 -7.56 14.38
C LEU A 41 -0.96 -8.67 14.29
N THR A 42 -1.29 -9.26 15.43
CA THR A 42 -2.43 -10.17 15.55
C THR A 42 -3.72 -9.38 15.74
N ILE A 43 -4.86 -9.89 15.29
CA ILE A 43 -6.17 -9.24 15.45
C ILE A 43 -6.48 -8.99 16.93
N GLU A 44 -6.10 -9.92 17.80
CA GLU A 44 -6.29 -9.84 19.25
C GLU A 44 -5.52 -8.69 19.87
N ALA A 45 -4.30 -8.43 19.38
CA ALA A 45 -3.45 -7.35 19.86
C ALA A 45 -3.96 -5.96 19.46
N VAL A 46 -4.71 -5.85 18.37
CA VAL A 46 -5.30 -4.56 17.93
C VAL A 46 -6.72 -4.36 18.47
N GLN A 47 -7.38 -5.44 18.89
CA GLN A 47 -8.74 -5.43 19.40
C GLN A 47 -8.84 -4.51 20.63
N GLY A 48 -9.77 -3.56 20.60
CA GLY A 48 -10.02 -2.63 21.71
C GLY A 48 -9.06 -1.44 21.79
N ILE A 49 -7.92 -1.47 21.11
CA ILE A 49 -7.05 -0.30 20.94
C ILE A 49 -7.57 0.56 19.80
N ILE A 50 -7.80 -0.06 18.64
CA ILE A 50 -8.12 0.66 17.40
C ILE A 50 -9.36 1.57 17.53
N SER A 51 -10.40 1.11 18.23
CA SER A 51 -11.65 1.85 18.42
C SER A 51 -11.53 3.03 19.37
N ARG A 52 -10.39 3.18 20.06
CA ARG A 52 -10.10 4.31 20.95
C ARG A 52 -9.23 5.37 20.28
N ILE A 53 -8.65 5.05 19.12
CA ILE A 53 -7.79 5.97 18.39
C ILE A 53 -8.68 6.88 17.55
N ARG A 54 -8.70 8.16 17.92
CA ARG A 54 -9.39 9.21 17.21
C ARG A 54 -8.51 9.77 16.10
N VAL A 55 -9.02 9.79 14.88
CA VAL A 55 -8.24 10.18 13.69
C VAL A 55 -8.81 11.43 13.04
N GLY A 56 -8.03 12.52 13.02
CA GLY A 56 -8.35 13.72 12.28
C GLY A 56 -7.83 13.63 10.84
N VAL A 57 -8.70 13.72 9.85
CA VAL A 57 -8.32 13.78 8.43
C VAL A 57 -8.42 15.23 7.97
N VAL A 58 -7.27 15.83 7.64
CA VAL A 58 -7.15 17.25 7.34
C VAL A 58 -7.09 17.47 5.83
N PRO A 59 -8.07 18.16 5.22
CA PRO A 59 -7.99 18.54 3.82
C PRO A 59 -6.89 19.58 3.59
N ILE A 60 -5.99 19.32 2.65
CA ILE A 60 -4.95 20.27 2.23
C ILE A 60 -5.34 20.88 0.89
N GLN A 61 -5.24 22.21 0.80
CA GLN A 61 -5.60 22.99 -0.38
C GLN A 61 -4.39 23.62 -1.06
N TRP A 62 -3.21 23.55 -0.45
CA TRP A 62 -1.97 24.00 -1.09
C TRP A 62 -1.57 23.09 -2.27
N GLY A 63 -0.73 23.62 -3.17
CA GLY A 63 -0.32 22.93 -4.38
C GLY A 63 -1.45 22.83 -5.41
N LEU A 64 -1.68 21.63 -5.94
CA LEU A 64 -2.76 21.34 -6.90
C LEU A 64 -4.14 21.21 -6.24
N GLY A 65 -4.24 21.55 -4.95
CA GLY A 65 -5.50 21.65 -4.21
C GLY A 65 -6.04 20.33 -3.70
N LYS A 66 -7.31 20.35 -3.30
CA LYS A 66 -8.02 19.17 -2.83
C LYS A 66 -8.38 18.24 -3.99
N ILE A 67 -8.41 16.95 -3.69
CA ILE A 67 -9.08 15.95 -4.54
C ILE A 67 -10.44 15.69 -3.92
N ASP A 68 -11.51 16.01 -4.64
CA ASP A 68 -12.88 15.82 -4.14
C ASP A 68 -13.14 14.35 -3.80
N GLY A 69 -13.62 14.09 -2.58
CA GLY A 69 -13.88 12.75 -2.06
C GLY A 69 -12.70 12.07 -1.37
N PHE A 70 -11.50 12.66 -1.37
CA PHE A 70 -10.30 12.01 -0.81
C PHE A 70 -10.39 11.83 0.71
N CYS A 71 -10.75 12.89 1.43
CA CYS A 71 -10.86 12.82 2.89
C CYS A 71 -12.02 11.90 3.30
N GLU A 72 -13.11 11.92 2.56
CA GLU A 72 -14.27 11.03 2.74
C GLU A 72 -13.88 9.56 2.49
N ALA A 73 -13.07 9.27 1.47
CA ALA A 73 -12.57 7.92 1.22
C ALA A 73 -11.63 7.44 2.33
N VAL A 74 -10.66 8.28 2.75
CA VAL A 74 -9.73 7.94 3.86
C VAL A 74 -10.50 7.68 5.15
N THR A 75 -11.45 8.56 5.52
CA THR A 75 -12.27 8.36 6.72
C THR A 75 -13.14 7.10 6.62
N ALA A 76 -13.73 6.81 5.45
CA ALA A 76 -14.50 5.59 5.25
C ALA A 76 -13.64 4.33 5.44
N ILE A 77 -12.44 4.28 4.85
CA ILE A 77 -11.50 3.16 5.00
C ILE A 77 -11.09 2.96 6.47
N LEU A 78 -10.68 4.04 7.15
CA LEU A 78 -10.27 3.99 8.55
C LEU A 78 -11.41 3.53 9.47
N LYS A 79 -12.62 4.04 9.23
CA LYS A 79 -13.81 3.62 9.99
C LYS A 79 -14.13 2.15 9.75
N HIS A 80 -14.03 1.69 8.50
CA HIS A 80 -14.29 0.31 8.10
C HIS A 80 -13.36 -0.69 8.79
N ILE A 81 -12.08 -0.35 8.97
CA ILE A 81 -11.13 -1.19 9.70
C ILE A 81 -11.19 -1.01 11.23
N GLY A 82 -11.96 -0.04 11.74
CA GLY A 82 -12.34 0.07 13.16
C GLY A 82 -11.83 1.28 13.94
N PHE A 83 -11.26 2.30 13.28
CA PHE A 83 -10.90 3.57 13.92
C PHE A 83 -12.12 4.48 14.15
N ASP A 84 -11.93 5.57 14.89
CA ASP A 84 -12.89 6.68 15.00
C ASP A 84 -12.41 7.93 14.23
N PRO A 85 -12.61 7.99 12.89
CA PRO A 85 -12.12 9.09 12.08
C PRO A 85 -13.16 10.21 11.89
N PHE A 86 -12.67 11.43 11.73
CA PHE A 86 -13.46 12.60 11.33
C PHE A 86 -12.68 13.46 10.32
N VAL A 87 -13.39 14.20 9.47
CA VAL A 87 -12.78 15.20 8.58
C VAL A 87 -12.86 16.56 9.26
N THR A 88 -11.78 17.33 9.23
CA THR A 88 -11.81 18.72 9.73
C THR A 88 -12.58 19.61 8.77
N VAL A 89 -13.34 20.56 9.31
CA VAL A 89 -14.06 21.56 8.52
C VAL A 89 -13.07 22.51 7.83
N ASN A 90 -12.04 22.93 8.56
CA ASN A 90 -11.01 23.81 8.06
C ASN A 90 -9.91 23.03 7.30
N THR A 91 -9.14 23.77 6.50
CA THR A 91 -8.05 23.24 5.67
C THR A 91 -6.69 23.63 6.19
N ASP A 92 -5.66 22.97 5.66
CA ASP A 92 -4.26 23.36 5.85
C ASP A 92 -3.92 23.50 7.35
N ILE A 93 -3.30 24.62 7.74
CA ILE A 93 -2.91 24.90 9.12
C ILE A 93 -4.13 25.02 10.05
N ALA A 94 -5.24 25.62 9.58
CA ALA A 94 -6.44 25.77 10.40
C ALA A 94 -7.13 24.42 10.65
N GLY A 95 -7.14 23.53 9.66
CA GLY A 95 -7.59 22.15 9.81
C GLY A 95 -6.68 21.35 10.75
N LEU A 96 -5.36 21.52 10.65
CA LEU A 96 -4.44 20.91 11.60
C LEU A 96 -4.72 21.35 13.05
N ALA A 97 -4.91 22.66 13.27
CA ALA A 97 -5.27 23.19 14.59
C ALA A 97 -6.62 22.64 15.08
N GLU A 98 -7.61 22.50 14.20
CA GLU A 98 -8.92 21.90 14.50
C GLU A 98 -8.79 20.43 14.91
N ALA A 99 -7.95 19.64 14.24
CA ALA A 99 -7.71 18.25 14.60
C ALA A 99 -7.14 18.12 16.02
N TYR A 100 -6.16 18.96 16.39
CA TYR A 100 -5.62 19.01 17.75
C TYR A 100 -6.66 19.48 18.77
N ALA A 101 -7.41 20.53 18.48
CA ALA A 101 -8.47 21.03 19.36
C ALA A 101 -9.60 20.00 19.57
N SER A 102 -9.78 19.10 18.61
CA SER A 102 -10.73 18.00 18.66
C SER A 102 -10.12 16.72 19.26
N GLU A 103 -8.95 16.79 19.90
CA GLU A 103 -8.27 15.68 20.57
C GLU A 103 -8.02 14.48 19.64
N ALA A 104 -7.62 14.74 18.38
CA ALA A 104 -7.16 13.68 17.50
C ALA A 104 -5.84 13.09 18.01
N ASP A 105 -5.81 11.77 18.22
CA ASP A 105 -4.59 11.03 18.54
C ASP A 105 -3.67 10.93 17.33
N VAL A 106 -4.28 10.81 16.15
CA VAL A 106 -3.58 10.69 14.86
C VAL A 106 -4.16 11.63 13.82
N ILE A 107 -3.29 12.20 12.99
CA ILE A 107 -3.66 13.15 11.96
C ILE A 107 -3.23 12.63 10.60
N PHE A 108 -4.18 12.42 9.69
CA PHE A 108 -3.93 12.09 8.29
C PHE A 108 -4.03 13.36 7.45
N LEU A 109 -3.05 13.57 6.57
CA LEU A 109 -3.01 14.70 5.64
C LEU A 109 -2.16 14.35 4.43
N ALA A 110 -2.54 14.91 3.27
CA ALA A 110 -1.83 14.68 2.03
C ALA A 110 -1.68 16.00 1.26
N ASP A 111 -0.47 16.29 0.80
CA ASP A 111 -0.22 17.27 -0.26
C ASP A 111 0.12 16.54 -1.58
N ASP A 112 0.66 17.27 -2.56
CA ASP A 112 1.01 16.67 -3.85
C ASP A 112 2.18 15.69 -3.76
N ASN A 113 3.05 15.82 -2.75
CA ASN A 113 4.30 15.07 -2.63
C ASN A 113 4.20 13.94 -1.61
N ASP A 114 3.52 14.18 -0.50
CA ASP A 114 3.47 13.31 0.65
C ASP A 114 2.02 13.10 1.10
N PHE A 115 1.71 11.84 1.39
CA PHE A 115 0.53 11.45 2.15
C PHE A 115 1.01 10.75 3.41
N ILE A 116 0.72 11.33 4.57
CA ILE A 116 1.25 10.89 5.86
C ILE A 116 0.18 10.76 6.92
N ALA A 117 0.46 9.92 7.91
CA ALA A 117 -0.21 9.92 9.21
C ALA A 117 0.78 10.34 10.29
N LEU A 118 0.38 11.28 11.14
CA LEU A 118 1.16 11.78 12.26
C LEU A 118 0.56 11.26 13.57
N ASN A 119 1.37 10.57 14.37
CA ASN A 119 0.97 10.14 15.70
C ASN A 119 1.30 11.26 16.71
N ALA A 120 0.27 11.87 17.31
CA ALA A 120 0.44 13.00 18.22
C ALA A 120 1.13 12.61 19.54
N GLU A 121 0.95 11.36 19.98
CA GLU A 121 1.54 10.83 21.21
C GLU A 121 3.02 10.46 21.01
N THR A 122 3.33 9.64 20.02
CA THR A 122 4.69 9.12 19.80
C THR A 122 5.58 10.09 19.01
N ARG A 123 4.98 11.10 18.36
CA ARG A 123 5.64 12.06 17.46
C ARG A 123 6.31 11.39 16.25
N GLN A 124 5.83 10.21 15.88
CA GLN A 124 6.27 9.48 14.70
C GLN A 124 5.33 9.74 13.52
N SER A 125 5.85 9.56 12.31
CA SER A 125 5.07 9.63 11.08
C SER A 125 5.05 8.28 10.38
N VAL A 126 3.96 8.02 9.66
CA VAL A 126 3.83 6.91 8.72
C VAL A 126 3.61 7.49 7.33
N HIS A 127 4.48 7.14 6.38
CA HIS A 127 4.33 7.57 4.99
C HIS A 127 3.50 6.54 4.21
N ASN A 128 2.56 7.03 3.39
CA ASN A 128 1.74 6.22 2.50
C ASN A 128 2.58 5.36 1.56
N SER A 129 3.66 5.89 0.99
CA SER A 129 4.52 5.13 0.08
C SER A 129 5.10 3.88 0.74
N ALA A 130 5.54 3.99 1.99
CA ALA A 130 6.01 2.87 2.78
C ALA A 130 4.88 1.88 3.11
N ALA A 131 3.75 2.39 3.61
CA ALA A 131 2.60 1.56 3.98
C ALA A 131 2.01 0.80 2.78
N THR A 132 1.87 1.44 1.62
CA THR A 132 1.33 0.84 0.39
C THR A 132 2.20 -0.31 -0.10
N GLY A 133 3.52 -0.12 -0.23
CA GLY A 133 4.40 -1.20 -0.68
C GLY A 133 4.33 -2.40 0.24
N LYS A 134 4.26 -2.16 1.55
CA LYS A 134 4.15 -3.19 2.57
C LYS A 134 2.80 -3.92 2.56
N GLY A 135 1.69 -3.18 2.45
CA GLY A 135 0.33 -3.72 2.40
C GLY A 135 0.09 -4.59 1.18
N PHE A 136 0.53 -4.14 0.00
CA PHE A 136 0.38 -4.93 -1.24
C PHE A 136 1.27 -6.17 -1.24
N THR A 137 2.51 -6.08 -0.73
CA THR A 137 3.35 -7.28 -0.56
C THR A 137 2.73 -8.27 0.43
N ALA A 138 2.14 -7.79 1.53
CA ALA A 138 1.44 -8.65 2.48
C ALA A 138 0.20 -9.32 1.86
N GLY A 139 -0.56 -8.59 1.04
CA GLY A 139 -1.64 -9.17 0.25
C GLY A 139 -1.14 -10.26 -0.70
N LEU A 140 -0.03 -10.03 -1.41
CA LEU A 140 0.60 -11.03 -2.27
C LEU A 140 1.06 -12.27 -1.48
N ASP A 141 1.63 -12.08 -0.30
CA ASP A 141 2.02 -13.17 0.60
C ASP A 141 0.83 -14.04 0.98
N LEU A 142 -0.32 -13.43 1.30
CA LEU A 142 -1.54 -14.15 1.62
C LEU A 142 -2.12 -14.88 0.40
N MET A 143 -2.11 -14.27 -0.79
CA MET A 143 -2.53 -14.94 -2.03
C MET A 143 -1.65 -16.16 -2.34
N ALA A 144 -0.34 -16.03 -2.12
CA ALA A 144 0.65 -17.08 -2.37
C ALA A 144 0.72 -18.14 -1.27
N ARG A 145 0.06 -17.90 -0.12
CA ARG A 145 0.16 -18.71 1.12
C ARG A 145 1.59 -18.74 1.68
N GLY A 146 2.29 -17.62 1.58
CA GLY A 146 3.65 -17.42 2.06
C GLY A 146 4.66 -17.16 0.94
N LEU A 147 5.53 -16.17 1.12
CA LEU A 147 6.62 -15.82 0.20
C LEU A 147 7.97 -16.41 0.59
N ALA A 148 8.08 -17.12 1.71
CA ALA A 148 9.35 -17.68 2.17
C ALA A 148 9.99 -18.57 1.09
N GLU A 149 11.25 -18.28 0.75
CA GLU A 149 12.04 -18.90 -0.32
C GLU A 149 11.46 -18.79 -1.74
N GLN A 150 10.35 -18.07 -1.93
CA GLN A 150 9.73 -17.85 -3.24
C GLN A 150 10.43 -16.71 -3.98
N LYS A 151 10.42 -16.77 -5.32
CA LYS A 151 10.93 -15.69 -6.17
C LYS A 151 9.85 -14.66 -6.45
N VAL A 152 10.06 -13.42 -5.99
CA VAL A 152 9.13 -12.30 -6.17
C VAL A 152 9.77 -11.26 -7.09
N LEU A 153 9.08 -10.94 -8.17
CA LEU A 153 9.44 -9.84 -9.05
C LEU A 153 8.84 -8.54 -8.54
N ILE A 154 9.64 -7.49 -8.44
CA ILE A 154 9.19 -6.15 -8.10
C ILE A 154 9.52 -5.22 -9.26
N LEU A 155 8.46 -4.65 -9.84
CA LEU A 155 8.55 -3.67 -10.90
C LEU A 155 8.45 -2.27 -10.29
N GLY A 156 9.47 -1.46 -10.54
CA GLY A 156 9.65 -0.15 -9.94
C GLY A 156 10.45 -0.21 -8.63
N CYS A 157 11.47 0.64 -8.54
CA CYS A 157 12.30 0.91 -7.38
C CYS A 157 12.01 2.34 -6.86
N GLY A 158 10.75 2.80 -7.01
CA GLY A 158 10.19 3.98 -6.35
C GLY A 158 10.08 3.83 -4.83
N ALA A 159 9.57 4.83 -4.11
CA ALA A 159 9.36 4.73 -2.66
C ALA A 159 8.46 3.53 -2.28
N VAL A 160 7.39 3.30 -3.05
CA VAL A 160 6.50 2.13 -2.90
C VAL A 160 7.24 0.84 -3.20
N GLY A 161 7.95 0.76 -4.33
CA GLY A 161 8.72 -0.42 -4.72
C GLY A 161 9.84 -0.79 -3.74
N GLN A 162 10.54 0.21 -3.21
CA GLN A 162 11.56 0.03 -2.15
C GLN A 162 10.95 -0.55 -0.87
N SER A 163 9.77 -0.07 -0.47
CA SER A 163 9.04 -0.66 0.64
C SER A 163 8.61 -2.10 0.34
N ALA A 164 8.13 -2.38 -0.88
CA ALA A 164 7.78 -3.73 -1.31
C ALA A 164 9.00 -4.68 -1.28
N ILE A 165 10.19 -4.23 -1.69
CA ILE A 165 11.45 -5.00 -1.60
C ILE A 165 11.73 -5.37 -0.15
N THR A 166 11.71 -4.37 0.75
CA THR A 166 11.96 -4.58 2.18
C THR A 166 10.94 -5.55 2.79
N ALA A 167 9.65 -5.38 2.47
CA ALA A 167 8.59 -6.25 2.95
C ALA A 167 8.78 -7.69 2.46
N SER A 168 9.08 -7.89 1.17
CA SER A 168 9.29 -9.23 0.58
C SER A 168 10.47 -9.96 1.22
N LEU A 169 11.58 -9.24 1.47
CA LEU A 169 12.73 -9.81 2.17
C LEU A 169 12.37 -10.25 3.60
N SER A 170 11.58 -9.42 4.30
CA SER A 170 11.11 -9.71 5.66
C SER A 170 10.17 -10.92 5.75
N PHE A 171 9.45 -11.24 4.67
CA PHE A 171 8.66 -12.47 4.52
C PHE A 171 9.49 -13.68 4.05
N GLY A 172 10.79 -13.53 3.85
CA GLY A 172 11.66 -14.65 3.46
C GLY A 172 11.80 -14.85 1.94
N ALA A 173 11.33 -13.92 1.10
CA ALA A 173 11.40 -14.06 -0.36
C ALA A 173 12.81 -13.87 -0.96
N GLN A 174 13.06 -14.47 -2.12
CA GLN A 174 14.12 -14.09 -3.05
C GLN A 174 13.56 -13.01 -3.99
N VAL A 175 14.22 -11.85 -4.08
CA VAL A 175 13.65 -10.69 -4.78
C VAL A 175 14.39 -10.44 -6.08
N THR A 176 13.64 -10.34 -7.18
CA THR A 176 14.13 -9.78 -8.45
C THR A 176 13.55 -8.39 -8.61
N VAL A 177 14.37 -7.38 -8.92
CA VAL A 177 13.94 -5.99 -9.10
C VAL A 177 14.21 -5.53 -10.52
N TYR A 178 13.21 -4.90 -11.14
CA TYR A 178 13.37 -4.17 -12.39
C TYR A 178 12.92 -2.71 -12.20
N ASP A 179 13.73 -1.76 -12.64
CA ASP A 179 13.35 -0.35 -12.82
C ASP A 179 14.06 0.16 -14.06
N ILE A 180 13.43 1.09 -14.78
CA ILE A 180 14.04 1.78 -15.93
C ILE A 180 15.35 2.49 -15.54
N ASN A 181 15.49 2.89 -14.28
CA ASN A 181 16.71 3.42 -13.69
C ASN A 181 17.44 2.33 -12.90
N SER A 182 18.27 1.56 -13.60
CA SER A 182 19.04 0.46 -13.01
C SER A 182 20.02 0.91 -11.91
N GLU A 183 20.51 2.15 -11.96
CA GLU A 183 21.41 2.67 -10.93
C GLU A 183 20.68 2.88 -9.60
N LYS A 184 19.42 3.31 -9.65
CA LYS A 184 18.58 3.42 -8.47
C LYS A 184 18.41 2.06 -7.76
N CYS A 185 18.16 1.00 -8.53
CA CYS A 185 18.08 -0.36 -7.99
C CYS A 185 19.40 -0.79 -7.36
N ARG A 186 20.53 -0.51 -8.02
CA ARG A 186 21.88 -0.84 -7.54
C ARG A 186 22.19 -0.13 -6.22
N MET A 187 21.95 1.18 -6.16
CA MET A 187 22.16 1.98 -4.94
C MET A 187 21.30 1.46 -3.79
N TYR A 188 20.02 1.17 -4.04
CA TYR A 188 19.13 0.67 -3.00
C TYR A 188 19.53 -0.72 -2.51
N ARG A 189 19.84 -1.65 -3.42
CA ARG A 189 20.38 -2.97 -3.06
C ARG A 189 21.63 -2.87 -2.19
N ASN A 190 22.55 -1.97 -2.55
CA ASN A 190 23.80 -1.79 -1.82
C ASN A 190 23.61 -1.15 -0.42
N SER A 191 22.41 -0.65 -0.10
CA SER A 191 22.08 -0.17 1.25
C SER A 191 21.77 -1.29 2.25
N PHE A 192 21.52 -2.51 1.77
CA PHE A 192 21.26 -3.67 2.62
C PHE A 192 22.57 -4.30 3.12
N ALA A 193 22.47 -4.99 4.27
CA ALA A 193 23.52 -5.90 4.70
C ALA A 193 23.74 -7.00 3.64
N ARG A 194 24.97 -7.53 3.56
CA ARG A 194 25.36 -8.48 2.51
C ARG A 194 24.40 -9.67 2.37
N ALA A 195 23.96 -10.26 3.48
CA ALA A 195 23.04 -11.40 3.48
C ALA A 195 21.71 -11.11 2.79
N ASP A 196 21.15 -9.90 2.98
CA ASP A 196 19.91 -9.49 2.31
C ASP A 196 20.19 -9.04 0.87
N SER A 197 21.31 -8.36 0.62
CA SER A 197 21.72 -7.97 -0.74
C SER A 197 21.92 -9.18 -1.65
N ASP A 198 22.38 -10.32 -1.14
CA ASP A 198 22.58 -11.55 -1.90
C ASP A 198 21.24 -12.20 -2.33
N ARG A 199 20.13 -11.84 -1.66
CA ARG A 199 18.76 -12.26 -2.03
C ARG A 199 18.10 -11.32 -3.04
N ILE A 200 18.78 -10.25 -3.47
CA ILE A 200 18.26 -9.25 -4.41
C ILE A 200 18.98 -9.37 -5.76
N THR A 201 18.27 -9.88 -6.76
CA THR A 201 18.70 -9.92 -8.15
C THR A 201 18.19 -8.69 -8.91
N LEU A 202 19.03 -8.09 -9.74
CA LEU A 202 18.63 -6.97 -10.61
C LEU A 202 18.36 -7.51 -12.01
N ALA A 203 17.12 -7.39 -12.48
CA ALA A 203 16.75 -7.73 -13.84
C ALA A 203 17.16 -6.61 -14.81
N THR A 204 17.60 -7.01 -16.01
CA THR A 204 17.96 -6.08 -17.09
C THR A 204 16.90 -6.00 -18.18
N ASP A 205 16.03 -7.00 -18.27
CA ASP A 205 14.96 -7.10 -19.26
C ASP A 205 13.63 -7.41 -18.55
N ILE A 206 12.61 -6.62 -18.84
CA ILE A 206 11.33 -6.69 -18.14
C ILE A 206 10.50 -7.91 -18.55
N HIS A 207 10.51 -8.28 -19.83
CA HIS A 207 9.71 -9.38 -20.37
C HIS A 207 10.29 -10.74 -19.95
N ALA A 208 11.61 -10.87 -19.97
CA ALA A 208 12.31 -12.03 -19.42
C ALA A 208 12.08 -12.15 -17.89
N ALA A 209 12.04 -11.02 -17.18
CA ALA A 209 11.72 -11.04 -15.75
C ALA A 209 10.27 -11.47 -15.51
N LEU A 210 9.29 -10.87 -16.21
CA LEU A 210 7.87 -11.20 -16.08
C LEU A 210 7.59 -12.69 -16.38
N SER A 211 8.08 -13.18 -17.52
CA SER A 211 7.91 -14.59 -17.91
C SER A 211 8.59 -15.58 -16.97
N GLY A 212 9.63 -15.15 -16.24
CA GLY A 212 10.35 -15.97 -15.26
C GLY A 212 9.75 -16.00 -13.86
N HIS A 213 8.68 -15.24 -13.58
CA HIS A 213 8.12 -15.10 -12.23
C HIS A 213 6.60 -15.30 -12.21
N THR A 214 6.11 -15.94 -11.15
CA THR A 214 4.67 -16.13 -10.88
C THR A 214 4.16 -15.24 -9.76
N LEU A 215 5.03 -14.49 -9.09
CA LEU A 215 4.69 -13.57 -8.00
C LEU A 215 5.24 -12.19 -8.36
N VAL A 216 4.35 -11.21 -8.55
CA VAL A 216 4.73 -9.88 -9.04
C VAL A 216 4.13 -8.79 -8.17
N VAL A 217 4.96 -7.82 -7.80
CA VAL A 217 4.51 -6.53 -7.28
C VAL A 217 4.77 -5.46 -8.34
N ASP A 218 3.71 -4.84 -8.86
CA ASP A 218 3.80 -3.71 -9.80
C ASP A 218 3.61 -2.38 -9.08
N ALA A 219 4.73 -1.78 -8.70
CA ALA A 219 4.81 -0.47 -8.06
C ALA A 219 5.22 0.64 -9.04
N THR A 220 4.94 0.45 -10.33
CA THR A 220 5.18 1.46 -11.36
C THR A 220 3.98 2.40 -11.52
N ASN A 221 4.14 3.42 -12.36
CA ASN A 221 3.05 4.32 -12.75
C ASN A 221 2.86 4.36 -14.28
N ALA A 222 3.23 3.29 -14.96
CA ALA A 222 3.09 3.14 -16.40
C ALA A 222 1.87 2.28 -16.72
N ALA A 223 1.09 2.65 -17.72
CA ALA A 223 -0.13 1.92 -18.08
C ALA A 223 0.16 0.80 -19.09
N GLY A 224 -0.49 -0.35 -18.91
CA GLY A 224 -0.70 -1.34 -19.98
C GLY A 224 0.53 -1.96 -20.62
N PHE A 225 1.69 -1.92 -19.96
CA PHE A 225 2.94 -2.46 -20.49
C PHE A 225 3.13 -3.97 -20.21
N ILE A 226 2.33 -4.54 -19.30
CA ILE A 226 2.31 -5.99 -19.01
C ILE A 226 1.21 -6.62 -19.85
N SER A 227 1.58 -7.43 -20.85
CA SER A 227 0.63 -8.10 -21.75
C SER A 227 0.27 -9.50 -21.25
N THR A 228 -0.62 -10.18 -21.98
CA THR A 228 -1.00 -11.57 -21.67
C THR A 228 0.15 -12.55 -21.89
N GLU A 229 1.05 -12.26 -22.81
CA GLU A 229 2.21 -13.09 -23.15
C GLU A 229 3.30 -13.03 -22.06
N ASP A 230 3.31 -11.95 -21.28
CA ASP A 230 4.23 -11.76 -20.16
C ASP A 230 3.85 -12.60 -18.93
N LEU A 231 2.62 -13.11 -18.87
CA LEU A 231 2.03 -13.71 -17.68
C LEU A 231 1.76 -15.20 -17.86
N SER A 232 2.09 -15.98 -16.83
CA SER A 232 1.62 -17.36 -16.73
C SER A 232 0.19 -17.42 -16.18
N PRO A 233 -0.56 -18.50 -16.44
CA PRO A 233 -1.88 -18.71 -15.82
C PRO A 233 -1.84 -18.79 -14.29
N GLN A 234 -0.67 -19.00 -13.68
CA GLN A 234 -0.47 -19.06 -12.23
C GLN A 234 0.00 -17.73 -11.65
N THR A 235 0.26 -16.71 -12.47
CA THR A 235 0.84 -15.46 -11.99
C THR A 235 -0.14 -14.70 -11.09
N LEU A 236 0.30 -14.46 -9.85
CA LEU A 236 -0.34 -13.61 -8.84
C LEU A 236 0.32 -12.24 -8.85
N ILE A 237 -0.49 -11.19 -8.83
CA ILE A 237 -0.01 -9.83 -9.01
C ILE A 237 -0.63 -8.93 -7.94
N ALA A 238 0.22 -8.15 -7.27
CA ALA A 238 -0.19 -7.06 -6.40
C ALA A 238 0.27 -5.74 -7.02
N ALA A 239 -0.66 -4.90 -7.44
CA ALA A 239 -0.37 -3.71 -8.24
C ALA A 239 -0.93 -2.45 -7.56
N PRO A 240 -0.16 -1.76 -6.70
CA PRO A 240 -0.56 -0.44 -6.19
C PRO A 240 -0.48 0.68 -7.24
N GLY A 241 0.17 0.43 -8.38
CA GLY A 241 0.38 1.42 -9.43
C GLY A 241 -0.90 1.99 -10.02
N ILE A 242 -0.97 3.32 -10.12
CA ILE A 242 -2.01 4.05 -10.86
C ILE A 242 -1.32 4.91 -11.93
N PRO A 243 -1.68 4.76 -13.22
CA PRO A 243 -2.57 3.74 -13.78
C PRO A 243 -1.99 2.31 -13.66
N LEU A 244 -2.86 1.30 -13.81
CA LEU A 244 -2.50 -0.12 -13.74
C LEU A 244 -1.55 -0.53 -14.89
N GLY A 245 -0.47 -1.24 -14.57
CA GLY A 245 0.53 -1.70 -15.55
C GLY A 245 0.05 -2.82 -16.46
N LEU A 246 -0.96 -3.59 -16.05
CA LEU A 246 -1.57 -4.61 -16.89
C LEU A 246 -2.34 -3.98 -18.06
N SER A 247 -2.18 -4.56 -19.24
CA SER A 247 -3.10 -4.31 -20.35
C SER A 247 -4.52 -4.71 -19.94
N ARG A 248 -5.52 -4.19 -20.65
CA ARG A 248 -6.92 -4.52 -20.36
C ARG A 248 -7.18 -6.03 -20.43
N ASP A 249 -6.60 -6.70 -21.42
CA ASP A 249 -6.80 -8.13 -21.63
C ASP A 249 -6.09 -8.96 -20.54
N ALA A 250 -4.87 -8.56 -20.16
CA ALA A 250 -4.14 -9.17 -19.05
C ALA A 250 -4.89 -8.98 -17.72
N GLY A 251 -5.41 -7.78 -17.46
CA GLY A 251 -6.20 -7.47 -16.27
C GLY A 251 -7.47 -8.32 -16.17
N ASN A 252 -8.19 -8.50 -17.28
CA ASN A 252 -9.38 -9.35 -17.33
C ASN A 252 -9.04 -10.84 -17.10
N MET A 253 -7.96 -11.34 -17.71
CA MET A 253 -7.54 -12.75 -17.58
C MET A 253 -7.05 -13.09 -16.17
N ASN A 254 -6.51 -12.10 -15.45
CA ASN A 254 -5.95 -12.24 -14.11
C ASN A 254 -6.84 -11.63 -13.03
N ALA A 255 -8.11 -11.32 -13.29
CA ALA A 255 -8.98 -10.64 -12.33
C ALA A 255 -9.01 -11.31 -10.94
N ASP A 256 -9.09 -12.64 -10.88
CA ASP A 256 -9.09 -13.42 -9.63
C ASP A 256 -7.70 -13.55 -8.98
N ARG A 257 -6.64 -13.14 -9.68
CA ARG A 257 -5.23 -13.22 -9.28
C ARG A 257 -4.54 -11.85 -9.22
N LEU A 258 -5.30 -10.77 -9.33
CA LEU A 258 -4.83 -9.40 -9.28
C LEU A 258 -5.36 -8.73 -8.01
N LEU A 259 -4.46 -8.29 -7.14
CA LEU A 259 -4.75 -7.38 -6.05
C LEU A 259 -4.46 -5.96 -6.50
N HIS A 260 -5.50 -5.15 -6.63
CA HIS A 260 -5.40 -3.77 -7.10
C HIS A 260 -6.47 -2.91 -6.43
N ASP A 261 -6.05 -1.79 -5.86
CA ASP A 261 -6.93 -0.73 -5.38
C ASP A 261 -6.15 0.60 -5.37
N PRO A 262 -6.86 1.73 -5.49
CA PRO A 262 -6.22 3.05 -5.59
C PRO A 262 -5.81 3.64 -4.23
N LEU A 263 -6.33 3.15 -3.09
CA LEU A 263 -6.16 3.83 -1.80
C LEU A 263 -6.34 2.93 -0.56
N GLN A 264 -7.28 1.99 -0.60
CA GLN A 264 -7.75 1.17 0.51
C GLN A 264 -6.64 0.44 1.27
N ILE A 265 -5.81 -0.36 0.60
CA ILE A 265 -4.75 -1.14 1.26
C ILE A 265 -3.69 -0.23 1.86
N GLY A 266 -3.31 0.83 1.15
CA GLY A 266 -2.35 1.82 1.62
C GLY A 266 -2.80 2.46 2.92
N VAL A 267 -4.01 3.05 2.93
CA VAL A 267 -4.58 3.70 4.11
C VAL A 267 -4.77 2.73 5.28
N ALA A 268 -5.27 1.52 5.00
CA ALA A 268 -5.45 0.53 6.06
C ALA A 268 -4.11 0.14 6.72
N THR A 269 -3.07 -0.03 5.90
CA THR A 269 -1.72 -0.33 6.39
C THR A 269 -1.13 0.85 7.16
N MET A 270 -1.38 2.10 6.75
CA MET A 270 -0.98 3.28 7.51
C MET A 270 -1.60 3.28 8.91
N GLY A 271 -2.91 3.01 9.01
CA GLY A 271 -3.60 2.91 10.29
C GLY A 271 -3.01 1.81 11.18
N MET A 272 -2.70 0.63 10.64
CA MET A 272 -2.11 -0.44 11.46
C MET A 272 -0.66 -0.15 11.87
N GLU A 273 0.12 0.57 11.06
CA GLU A 273 1.46 1.02 11.46
C GLU A 273 1.38 1.98 12.66
N ILE A 274 0.36 2.85 12.70
CA ILE A 274 0.09 3.68 13.88
C ILE A 274 -0.18 2.80 15.10
N VAL A 275 -1.07 1.81 14.99
CA VAL A 275 -1.38 0.89 16.12
C VAL A 275 -0.11 0.18 16.59
N LYS A 276 0.75 -0.24 15.66
CA LYS A 276 2.03 -0.89 15.96
C LYS A 276 2.95 0.01 16.79
N GLN A 277 2.95 1.31 16.55
CA GLN A 277 3.73 2.27 17.35
C GLN A 277 3.22 2.36 18.79
N LEU A 278 1.91 2.17 19.00
CA LEU A 278 1.28 2.25 20.33
C LEU A 278 1.41 0.95 21.12
N VAL A 279 1.38 -0.22 20.46
CA VAL A 279 1.50 -1.54 21.11
C VAL A 279 2.94 -1.88 21.51
N ARG A 280 3.94 -1.26 20.86
CA ARG A 280 5.37 -1.52 21.12
C ARG A 280 5.98 -0.62 22.20
N ASN A 281 5.20 0.30 22.77
CA ASN A 281 5.56 1.12 23.93
C ASN A 281 5.02 0.48 25.21
#